data_AF-A0A392Q6W6-F1
#
_entry.id   AF-A0A392Q6W6-F1
#
_cell.length_a   1.000
_cell.length_b   1.000
_cell.length_c   1.000
_cell.angle_alpha   90.00
_cell.angle_beta   90.00
_cell.angle_gamma   90.00
#
_symmetry.space_group_name_H-M   'P 1'
#
loop_
_entity.id
_entity.type
_entity.pdbx_description
1 polymer ?
#
loop_
_entity_poly.entity_id
_entity_poly.type
_entity_poly.pdbx_seq_one_letter_code
_entity_poly.pdbx_strand_id
1 'polypeptide(L)'
;DTDIMWLRDPFKLFYKDADFQIACDYFNGNSYDLHNYPNGGFTYVKSNARTIWFYKFWYNSREQYPTLHDQDVLNKIKMHPLITTKKLKIRFLSTGYFGGFCQSSKDFAKVATMHANCCVGLENKVNDLKILLKDWKKYMALNDDKRKNSHPSWSVPKSCR
;
A
#
# COMPACT_ATOMS: atom_id res chain seq x y z
N ASP A 1 -6.81 -0.17 -6.37
CA ASP A 1 -6.27 -0.78 -7.60
C ASP A 1 -6.97 -2.10 -7.90
N THR A 2 -6.87 -2.60 -9.13
CA THR A 2 -7.47 -3.88 -9.55
C THR A 2 -6.54 -5.08 -9.34
N ASP A 3 -5.25 -4.82 -9.12
CA ASP A 3 -4.16 -5.80 -8.98
C ASP A 3 -3.70 -5.95 -7.52
N ILE A 4 -4.63 -5.78 -6.58
CA ILE A 4 -4.43 -5.99 -5.15
C ILE A 4 -5.18 -7.23 -4.70
N MET A 5 -4.47 -8.18 -4.09
CA MET A 5 -5.10 -9.32 -3.44
C MET A 5 -5.43 -9.00 -1.99
N TRP A 6 -6.68 -9.21 -1.60
CA TRP A 6 -7.15 -9.12 -0.22
C TRP A 6 -7.04 -10.49 0.44
N LEU A 7 -6.17 -10.60 1.42
CA LEU A 7 -5.84 -11.86 2.10
C LEU A 7 -6.54 -11.95 3.46
N ARG A 8 -6.80 -10.81 4.11
CA ARG A 8 -7.55 -10.69 5.38
C ARG A 8 -8.34 -9.39 5.43
N ASP A 9 -9.19 -9.27 6.44
CA ASP A 9 -9.88 -8.03 6.81
C ASP A 9 -8.86 -6.92 7.20
N PRO A 10 -8.72 -5.84 6.40
CA PRO A 10 -7.80 -4.76 6.70
C PRO A 10 -8.38 -3.70 7.65
N PHE A 11 -9.70 -3.69 7.89
CA PHE A 11 -10.38 -2.56 8.55
C PHE A 11 -9.90 -2.33 9.98
N LYS A 12 -9.48 -3.41 10.66
CA LYS A 12 -8.95 -3.36 12.04
C LYS A 12 -7.54 -2.75 12.12
N LEU A 13 -6.85 -2.61 10.99
CA LEU A 13 -5.47 -2.12 10.92
C LEU A 13 -5.39 -0.61 10.63
N PHE A 14 -6.52 0.04 10.34
CA PHE A 14 -6.55 1.47 10.05
C PHE A 14 -6.41 2.31 11.30
N TYR A 15 -5.68 3.42 11.18
CA TYR A 15 -5.49 4.37 12.25
C TYR A 15 -6.77 5.20 12.48
N LYS A 16 -7.31 5.16 13.70
CA LYS A 16 -8.52 5.90 14.05
C LYS A 16 -8.30 7.41 14.10
N ASP A 17 -7.08 7.87 14.29
CA ASP A 17 -6.73 9.29 14.44
C ASP A 17 -6.35 9.99 13.12
N ALA A 18 -6.34 9.27 11.99
CA ALA A 18 -5.94 9.81 10.69
C ALA A 18 -7.11 10.23 9.79
N ASP A 19 -6.87 11.23 8.96
CA ASP A 19 -7.78 11.73 7.93
C ASP A 19 -7.59 10.95 6.62
N PHE A 20 -6.33 10.79 6.20
CA PHE A 20 -5.91 10.16 4.95
C PHE A 20 -4.82 9.13 5.24
N GLN A 21 -5.00 7.90 4.74
CA GLN A 21 -4.05 6.82 4.91
C GLN A 21 -3.80 6.11 3.59
N ILE A 22 -2.54 5.79 3.32
CA ILE A 22 -2.12 5.22 2.04
C ILE A 22 -1.06 4.14 2.23
N ALA A 23 -1.11 3.08 1.42
CA ALA A 23 -0.06 2.07 1.35
C ALA A 23 1.26 2.66 0.82
N CYS A 24 2.34 1.88 0.89
CA CYS A 24 3.67 2.31 0.48
C CYS A 24 4.30 1.30 -0.48
N ASP A 25 5.15 1.80 -1.37
CA ASP A 25 6.14 0.97 -2.06
C ASP A 25 7.24 0.57 -1.06
N TYR A 26 7.68 1.53 -0.25
CA TYR A 26 8.65 1.33 0.83
C TYR A 26 8.21 2.04 2.10
N PHE A 27 8.06 1.24 3.17
CA PHE A 27 7.76 1.72 4.51
C PHE A 27 9.03 1.79 5.35
N ASN A 28 9.27 2.94 5.97
CA ASN A 28 10.49 3.20 6.74
C ASN A 28 10.39 2.81 8.23
N GLY A 29 9.24 2.28 8.66
CA GLY A 29 8.99 1.91 10.06
C GLY A 29 8.15 2.92 10.85
N ASN A 30 8.03 4.17 10.37
CA ASN A 30 7.26 5.22 11.04
C ASN A 30 6.08 5.70 10.18
N SER A 31 4.85 5.35 10.59
CA SER A 31 3.63 5.75 9.88
C SER A 31 3.32 7.24 9.83
N TYR A 32 3.94 8.07 10.67
CA TYR A 32 3.75 9.53 10.64
C TYR A 32 4.75 10.24 9.73
N ASP A 33 5.82 9.55 9.34
CA ASP A 33 6.90 10.18 8.60
C ASP A 33 6.51 10.39 7.13
N LEU A 34 6.46 11.65 6.72
CA LEU A 34 6.15 12.05 5.35
C LEU A 34 7.22 11.60 4.35
N HIS A 35 8.41 11.15 4.79
CA HIS A 35 9.44 10.60 3.91
C HIS A 35 9.16 9.17 3.41
N ASN A 36 8.12 8.49 3.90
CA ASN A 36 7.68 7.22 3.30
C ASN A 36 7.34 7.39 1.82
N TYR A 37 7.49 6.33 1.02
CA TYR A 37 7.16 6.34 -0.40
C TYR A 37 5.75 5.76 -0.61
N PRO A 38 4.69 6.60 -0.67
CA PRO A 38 3.33 6.15 -0.85
C PRO A 38 3.13 5.44 -2.18
N ASN A 39 2.22 4.47 -2.15
CA ASN A 39 1.72 3.75 -3.30
C ASN A 39 0.24 4.08 -3.51
N GLY A 40 -0.15 4.49 -4.73
CA GLY A 40 -1.52 4.88 -5.08
C GLY A 40 -2.57 3.75 -5.04
N GLY A 41 -2.15 2.49 -4.91
CA GLY A 41 -3.01 1.33 -5.10
C GLY A 41 -4.04 1.12 -3.99
N PHE A 42 -3.71 1.45 -2.73
CA PHE A 42 -4.60 1.28 -1.58
C PHE A 42 -4.64 2.53 -0.71
N THR A 43 -5.84 3.08 -0.51
CA THR A 43 -6.09 4.20 0.39
C THR A 43 -7.29 3.93 1.29
N TYR A 44 -7.23 4.45 2.52
CA TYR A 44 -8.38 4.57 3.41
C TYR A 44 -8.49 6.02 3.86
N VAL A 45 -9.63 6.65 3.57
CA VAL A 45 -9.83 8.08 3.79
C VAL A 45 -11.16 8.34 4.48
N LYS A 46 -11.12 9.18 5.52
CA LYS A 46 -12.34 9.68 6.16
C LYS A 46 -12.83 10.90 5.42
N SER A 47 -14.09 10.89 5.00
CA SER A 47 -14.70 12.06 4.37
C SER A 47 -14.88 13.18 5.40
N ASN A 48 -14.15 14.28 5.23
CA ASN A 48 -14.27 15.48 6.04
C ASN A 48 -13.73 16.70 5.26
N ALA A 49 -13.87 17.89 5.83
CA ALA A 49 -13.45 19.13 5.17
C ALA A 49 -11.96 19.15 4.77
N ARG A 50 -11.08 18.51 5.55
CA ARG A 50 -9.62 18.45 5.26
C ARG A 50 -9.33 17.54 4.09
N THR A 51 -9.95 16.36 4.03
CA THR A 51 -9.72 15.38 2.95
C THR A 51 -10.37 15.83 1.65
N ILE A 52 -11.53 16.47 1.69
CA ILE A 52 -12.16 17.10 0.53
C ILE A 52 -11.25 18.19 -0.04
N TRP A 53 -10.69 19.05 0.82
CA TRP A 53 -9.71 20.05 0.39
C TRP A 53 -8.46 19.38 -0.18
N PHE A 54 -7.94 18.35 0.48
CA PHE A 54 -6.71 17.68 0.08
C PHE A 54 -6.83 17.02 -1.29
N TYR A 55 -7.94 16.33 -1.59
CA TYR A 55 -8.15 15.76 -2.92
C TYR A 55 -8.23 16.83 -4.01
N LYS A 56 -8.87 17.98 -3.76
CA LYS A 56 -8.85 19.11 -4.71
C LYS A 56 -7.44 19.65 -4.90
N PHE A 57 -6.69 19.82 -3.80
CA PHE A 57 -5.30 20.25 -3.84
C PHE A 57 -4.43 19.28 -4.66
N TRP A 58 -4.48 17.99 -4.35
CA TRP A 58 -3.72 16.94 -5.05
C TRP A 58 -4.09 16.85 -6.53
N TYR A 59 -5.39 16.85 -6.85
CA TYR A 59 -5.87 16.87 -8.24
C TYR A 59 -5.32 18.08 -8.98
N ASN A 60 -5.45 19.29 -8.43
CA ASN A 60 -5.00 20.53 -9.08
C ASN A 60 -3.47 20.62 -9.21
N SER A 61 -2.71 19.98 -8.33
CA SER A 61 -1.25 19.91 -8.45
C SER A 61 -0.76 19.26 -9.75
N ARG A 62 -1.60 18.52 -10.47
CA ARG A 62 -1.26 18.00 -11.81
C ARG A 62 -0.87 19.12 -12.80
N GLU A 63 -1.39 20.33 -12.63
CA GLU A 63 -1.06 21.47 -13.49
C GLU A 63 0.39 21.95 -13.30
N GLN A 64 0.92 21.81 -12.09
CA GLN A 64 2.33 22.12 -11.78
C GLN A 64 3.27 20.98 -12.16
N TYR A 65 2.75 19.75 -12.27
CA TYR A 65 3.52 18.53 -12.52
C TYR A 65 2.89 17.70 -13.67
N PRO A 66 2.77 18.25 -14.88
CA PRO A 66 1.96 17.67 -15.95
C PRO A 66 2.48 16.34 -16.50
N THR A 67 3.76 16.01 -16.28
CA THR A 67 4.40 14.77 -16.73
C THR A 67 4.45 13.69 -15.66
N LEU A 68 4.04 14.01 -14.42
CA LEU A 68 4.09 13.07 -13.30
C LEU A 68 2.73 12.40 -13.13
N HIS A 69 2.76 11.11 -12.80
CA HIS A 69 1.55 10.41 -12.40
C HIS A 69 1.13 10.79 -10.97
N ASP A 70 -0.09 10.44 -10.59
CA ASP A 70 -0.73 10.81 -9.32
C ASP A 70 0.12 10.55 -8.06
N GLN A 71 0.73 9.37 -7.93
CA GLN A 71 1.59 9.03 -6.79
C GLN A 71 2.90 9.84 -6.77
N ASP A 72 3.49 10.14 -7.93
CA ASP A 72 4.65 11.02 -8.01
C ASP A 72 4.29 12.47 -7.63
N VAL A 73 3.13 12.95 -8.07
CA VAL A 73 2.60 14.25 -7.62
C VAL A 73 2.40 14.26 -6.11
N LEU A 74 1.83 13.20 -5.53
CA LEU A 74 1.67 13.08 -4.07
C LEU A 74 3.02 13.19 -3.36
N ASN A 75 4.06 12.54 -3.89
CA ASN A 75 5.42 12.64 -3.36
C ASN A 75 5.96 14.07 -3.37
N LYS A 76 5.62 14.88 -4.38
CA LYS A 76 6.02 16.30 -4.44
C LYS A 76 5.28 17.17 -3.42
N ILE A 77 4.01 16.89 -3.14
CA ILE A 77 3.15 17.82 -2.38
C ILE A 77 2.87 17.42 -0.94
N LYS A 78 3.16 16.17 -0.53
CA LYS A 78 2.85 15.67 0.83
C LYS A 78 3.53 16.45 1.96
N MET A 79 4.60 17.19 1.66
CA MET A 79 5.32 18.08 2.58
C MET A 79 5.01 19.57 2.36
N HIS A 80 4.08 19.90 1.46
CA HIS A 80 3.74 21.29 1.17
C HIS A 80 3.22 22.00 2.43
N PRO A 81 3.60 23.26 2.72
CA PRO A 81 3.21 23.97 3.95
C PRO A 81 1.69 23.99 4.23
N LEU A 82 0.88 24.00 3.16
CA LEU A 82 -0.58 23.95 3.27
C LEU A 82 -1.11 22.68 3.95
N ILE A 83 -0.39 21.54 3.86
CA ILE A 83 -0.77 20.30 4.56
C ILE A 83 -0.80 20.53 6.07
N THR A 84 0.26 21.15 6.60
CA THR A 84 0.39 21.54 8.01
C THR A 84 -0.63 22.60 8.39
N THR A 85 -0.80 23.65 7.57
CA THR A 85 -1.78 24.73 7.82
C THR A 85 -3.21 24.20 7.91
N LYS A 86 -3.58 23.23 7.06
CA LYS A 86 -4.90 22.59 7.08
C LYS A 86 -5.02 21.49 8.13
N LYS A 87 -3.93 21.18 8.85
CA LYS A 87 -3.86 20.17 9.91
C LYS A 87 -4.33 18.79 9.42
N LEU A 88 -4.03 18.46 8.16
CA LEU A 88 -4.38 17.17 7.56
C LEU A 88 -3.52 16.07 8.20
N LYS A 89 -4.17 15.04 8.74
CA LYS A 89 -3.45 13.91 9.36
C LYS A 89 -3.25 12.79 8.33
N ILE A 90 -2.06 12.76 7.74
CA ILE A 90 -1.62 11.70 6.83
C ILE A 90 -0.97 10.58 7.64
N ARG A 91 -1.31 9.32 7.35
CA ARG A 91 -0.54 8.16 7.84
C ARG A 91 -0.22 7.17 6.74
N PHE A 92 0.93 6.52 6.86
CA PHE A 92 1.40 5.50 5.94
C PHE A 92 1.12 4.12 6.51
N LEU A 93 0.53 3.26 5.68
CA LEU A 93 0.21 1.89 6.03
C LEU A 93 1.45 1.02 5.86
N SER A 94 1.80 0.27 6.89
CA SER A 94 3.02 -0.56 6.88
C SER A 94 2.94 -1.67 5.86
N THR A 95 4.01 -1.86 5.09
CA THR A 95 4.18 -2.97 4.14
C THR A 95 4.23 -4.34 4.80
N GLY A 96 4.38 -4.41 6.13
CA GLY A 96 4.19 -5.65 6.90
C GLY A 96 2.74 -6.15 6.88
N TYR A 97 1.76 -5.26 6.70
CA TYR A 97 0.34 -5.61 6.60
C TYR A 97 -0.22 -5.35 5.20
N PHE A 98 0.16 -4.23 4.59
CA PHE A 98 -0.25 -3.79 3.26
C PHE A 98 0.93 -3.93 2.29
N GLY A 99 1.31 -5.18 2.04
CA GLY A 99 2.51 -5.50 1.29
C GLY A 99 2.40 -5.18 -0.20
N GLY A 100 3.55 -5.19 -0.86
CA GLY A 100 3.65 -5.09 -2.31
C GLY A 100 4.82 -5.88 -2.86
N PHE A 101 4.98 -6.00 -4.18
CA PHE A 101 6.16 -6.64 -4.76
C PHE A 101 7.45 -5.81 -4.56
N CYS A 102 7.36 -4.47 -4.45
CA CYS A 102 8.51 -3.63 -4.09
C CYS A 102 9.07 -4.00 -2.71
N GLN A 103 8.18 -4.24 -1.74
CA GLN A 103 8.50 -4.59 -0.37
C GLN A 103 7.44 -5.56 0.17
N SER A 104 7.67 -6.85 -0.05
CA SER A 104 6.70 -7.87 0.34
C SER A 104 6.69 -8.10 1.85
N SER A 105 5.48 -8.22 2.42
CA SER A 105 5.32 -8.63 3.81
C SER A 105 5.97 -10.00 4.02
N LYS A 106 6.82 -10.13 5.03
CA LYS A 106 7.47 -11.41 5.37
C LYS A 106 6.58 -12.31 6.23
N ASP A 107 5.54 -11.75 6.84
CA ASP A 107 4.70 -12.46 7.80
C ASP A 107 3.34 -12.79 7.19
N PHE A 108 3.25 -14.03 6.71
CA PHE A 108 2.00 -14.59 6.18
C PHE A 108 0.87 -14.59 7.20
N ALA A 109 1.14 -14.57 8.51
CA ALA A 109 0.11 -14.52 9.55
C ALA A 109 -0.50 -13.13 9.72
N LYS A 110 0.22 -12.07 9.31
CA LYS A 110 -0.20 -10.67 9.49
C LYS A 110 -0.67 -9.98 8.23
N VAL A 111 -0.14 -10.34 7.06
CA VAL A 111 -0.47 -9.66 5.79
C VAL A 111 -1.99 -9.57 5.55
N ALA A 112 -2.49 -8.38 5.28
CA ALA A 112 -3.90 -8.13 4.96
C ALA A 112 -4.12 -7.97 3.46
N THR A 113 -3.21 -7.25 2.80
CA THR A 113 -3.25 -7.07 1.34
C THR A 113 -1.86 -7.26 0.75
N MET A 114 -1.82 -7.63 -0.54
CA MET A 114 -0.60 -7.66 -1.33
C MET A 114 -0.86 -7.07 -2.71
N HIS A 115 -0.15 -6.01 -3.06
CA HIS A 115 -0.26 -5.28 -4.33
C HIS A 115 0.81 -5.73 -5.32
N ALA A 116 0.46 -5.90 -6.60
CA ALA A 116 1.42 -6.06 -7.69
C ALA A 116 2.09 -4.72 -8.13
N ASN A 117 2.47 -3.87 -7.18
CA ASN A 117 3.25 -2.64 -7.44
C ASN A 117 4.69 -2.96 -7.85
N CYS A 118 5.42 -1.96 -8.38
CA CYS A 118 6.74 -2.17 -9.03
C CYS A 118 6.74 -3.25 -10.12
N CYS A 119 5.58 -3.52 -10.73
CA CYS A 119 5.46 -4.45 -11.83
C CYS A 119 4.88 -3.74 -13.05
N VAL A 120 5.60 -3.85 -14.18
CA VAL A 120 5.16 -3.30 -15.46
C VAL A 120 4.71 -4.43 -16.37
N GLY A 121 3.60 -4.20 -17.08
CA GLY A 121 3.01 -5.15 -18.02
C GLY A 121 1.89 -5.98 -17.41
N LEU A 122 0.74 -6.01 -18.10
CA LEU A 122 -0.45 -6.72 -17.64
C LEU A 122 -0.20 -8.22 -17.46
N GLU A 123 0.50 -8.85 -18.41
CA GLU A 123 0.79 -10.28 -18.36
C GLU A 123 1.68 -10.64 -17.16
N ASN A 124 2.72 -9.84 -16.91
CA ASN A 124 3.60 -10.01 -15.74
C ASN A 124 2.80 -9.92 -14.43
N LYS A 125 1.96 -8.90 -14.31
CA LYS A 125 1.08 -8.71 -13.14
C LYS A 125 0.17 -9.92 -12.94
N VAL A 126 -0.53 -10.37 -13.99
CA VAL A 126 -1.44 -11.52 -13.92
C VAL A 126 -0.70 -12.80 -13.54
N ASN A 127 0.49 -13.04 -14.11
CA ASN A 127 1.28 -14.23 -13.81
C ASN A 127 1.76 -14.25 -12.35
N ASP A 128 2.31 -13.15 -11.85
CA ASP A 128 2.77 -13.10 -10.45
C ASP A 128 1.59 -13.11 -9.47
N LEU A 129 0.44 -12.47 -9.78
CA LEU A 129 -0.77 -12.59 -8.95
C LEU A 129 -1.29 -14.05 -8.84
N LYS A 130 -1.18 -14.85 -9.91
CA LYS A 130 -1.51 -16.29 -9.86
C LYS A 130 -0.55 -17.06 -8.94
N ILE A 131 0.73 -16.73 -8.97
CA ILE A 131 1.75 -17.35 -8.10
C ILE A 131 1.49 -16.96 -6.64
N LEU A 132 1.24 -15.68 -6.36
CA LEU A 132 0.87 -15.17 -5.05
C LEU A 132 -0.35 -15.91 -4.48
N LEU A 133 -1.41 -16.06 -5.29
CA LEU A 133 -2.61 -16.79 -4.87
C LEU A 133 -2.28 -18.25 -4.53
N LYS A 134 -1.41 -18.90 -5.30
CA LYS A 134 -0.99 -20.29 -5.05
C LYS A 134 -0.25 -20.42 -3.72
N ASP A 135 0.67 -19.50 -3.43
CA ASP A 135 1.41 -19.51 -2.16
C ASP A 135 0.52 -19.21 -0.96
N TRP A 136 -0.42 -18.27 -1.13
CA TRP A 136 -1.45 -18.00 -0.13
C TRP A 136 -2.32 -19.24 0.17
N LYS A 137 -2.81 -19.93 -0.87
CA LYS A 137 -3.61 -21.16 -0.72
C LYS A 137 -2.83 -22.26 0.00
N LYS A 138 -1.54 -22.44 -0.30
CA LYS A 138 -0.69 -23.41 0.41
C LYS A 138 -0.58 -23.08 1.90
N TYR A 139 -0.33 -21.82 2.24
CA TYR A 139 -0.26 -21.38 3.64
C TYR A 139 -1.59 -21.60 4.38
N MET A 140 -2.71 -21.27 3.74
CA MET A 140 -4.03 -21.46 4.34
C MET A 140 -4.41 -22.93 4.53
N ALA A 141 -3.86 -23.84 3.73
CA ALA A 141 -4.07 -25.29 3.89
C ALA A 141 -3.25 -25.91 5.05
N LEU A 142 -2.30 -25.19 5.64
CA LEU A 142 -1.55 -25.67 6.82
C LEU A 142 -2.45 -25.66 8.07
N ASN A 143 -2.27 -26.67 8.93
CA ASN A 143 -2.82 -26.64 10.29
C ASN A 143 -2.01 -25.68 11.19
N ASP A 144 -2.55 -25.35 12.36
CA ASP A 144 -1.95 -24.30 13.20
C ASP A 144 -0.53 -24.62 13.69
N ASP A 145 -0.24 -25.89 14.01
CA ASP A 145 1.10 -26.32 14.38
C ASP A 145 2.10 -26.14 13.24
N LYS A 146 1.70 -26.54 12.01
CA LYS A 146 2.54 -26.33 10.83
C LYS A 146 2.68 -24.85 10.51
N ARG A 147 1.64 -24.02 10.68
CA ARG A 147 1.76 -22.56 10.45
C ARG A 147 2.78 -21.93 11.38
N LYS A 148 2.80 -22.31 12.66
CA LYS A 148 3.76 -21.81 13.66
C LYS A 148 5.19 -22.26 13.37
N ASN A 149 5.36 -23.50 12.89
CA ASN A 149 6.68 -24.10 12.66
C ASN A 149 7.19 -23.91 11.22
N SER A 150 6.32 -23.51 10.28
CA SER A 150 6.69 -23.22 8.90
C SER A 150 7.19 -21.78 8.77
N HIS A 151 8.17 -21.59 7.89
CA HIS A 151 8.61 -20.27 7.45
C HIS A 151 8.20 -20.09 5.98
N PRO A 152 6.91 -19.83 5.70
CA PRO A 152 6.45 -19.63 4.33
C PRO A 152 7.12 -18.39 3.74
N SER A 153 7.48 -18.48 2.47
CA SER A 153 8.01 -17.37 1.70
C SER A 153 7.21 -17.20 0.42
N TRP A 154 7.17 -15.96 -0.07
CA TRP A 154 6.56 -15.66 -1.36
C TRP A 154 7.48 -16.12 -2.49
N SER A 155 6.90 -16.75 -3.51
CA SER A 155 7.60 -17.04 -4.77
C SER A 155 7.57 -15.85 -5.75
N VAL A 156 6.98 -14.73 -5.34
CA VAL A 156 6.87 -13.47 -6.10
C VAL A 156 7.74 -12.38 -5.48
N PRO A 157 8.18 -11.38 -6.27
CA PRO A 157 8.01 -11.28 -7.72
C PRO A 157 8.91 -12.26 -8.50
N LYS A 158 8.39 -12.78 -9.61
CA LYS A 158 9.12 -13.64 -10.55
C LYS A 158 9.17 -13.01 -11.94
N SER A 159 8.02 -12.69 -12.52
CA SER A 159 7.91 -11.99 -13.80
C SER A 159 8.04 -10.47 -13.64
N CYS A 160 7.73 -9.94 -12.46
CA CYS A 160 7.82 -8.51 -12.14
C CYS A 160 9.21 -8.08 -11.63
N ARG A 161 10.31 -8.61 -12.19
CA ARG A 161 11.70 -8.30 -11.78
C ARG A 161 12.33 -7.20 -12.63
#